data_AF-A0A9Q8VBT1-F1
#
_entry.id   AF-A0A9Q8VBT1-F1
#
_cell.length_a   1.000
_cell.length_b   1.000
_cell.length_c   1.000
_cell.angle_alpha   90.00
_cell.angle_beta   90.00
_cell.angle_gamma   90.00
#
_symmetry.space_group_name_H-M   'P 1'
#
loop_
_entity.id
_entity.type
_entity.pdbx_description
1 polymer ?
#
loop_
_entity_poly.entity_id
_entity_poly.type
_entity_poly.pdbx_seq_one_letter_code
_entity_poly.pdbx_strand_id
1 'polypeptide(L)'
;MVTGSDFQSSRDALKLADEHPGTVFATAGIHPCSSSIFSSGGHSHENGHSVPCDPDPSTPVPEHHSPCPDKSSSVIADLASLLADARSSGKGHLVAMGEFGLDYDRLHYCNKTVQLHSFKSQLELAASISPQLPLFLHSRAAHADFVACLKAAFGDKLERLEKGGVVHSFTGTPDEMRELMDLGLYIGINGCSFKTKENCDVVKEIHLDRLMLETDGPWCEVRPSHEGWRYLVEKTASEAPAANGSATPSGPPQKQPKKNQKKEPEAFERYKVVKKEKWQEGAMVKGRNEPCNIERVAKVVAAIKGVELEEVCEAAWRNTIQVFGLGEEK
;
A
#
# COMPACT_ATOMS: atom_id res chain seq x y z
N MET A 1 -8.07 7.76 1.05
CA MET A 1 -8.77 6.89 0.08
C MET A 1 -8.94 5.53 0.72
N VAL A 2 -10.13 4.94 0.65
CA VAL A 2 -10.45 3.61 1.17
C VAL A 2 -10.40 2.62 0.01
N THR A 3 -9.71 1.51 0.21
CA THR A 3 -9.46 0.53 -0.83
C THR A 3 -10.63 -0.46 -0.95
N GLY A 4 -11.10 -0.67 -2.18
CA GLY A 4 -11.98 -1.78 -2.53
C GLY A 4 -11.14 -2.88 -3.18
N SER A 5 -11.13 -4.08 -2.61
CA SER A 5 -10.30 -5.21 -3.09
C SER A 5 -11.12 -6.36 -3.69
N ASP A 6 -12.44 -6.29 -3.58
CA ASP A 6 -13.43 -7.15 -4.21
C ASP A 6 -14.77 -6.39 -4.30
N PHE A 7 -15.84 -7.05 -4.78
CA PHE A 7 -17.16 -6.42 -4.88
C PHE A 7 -17.74 -5.94 -3.55
N GLN A 8 -17.56 -6.70 -2.47
CA GLN A 8 -18.18 -6.37 -1.19
C GLN A 8 -17.45 -5.19 -0.55
N SER A 9 -16.12 -5.30 -0.43
CA SER A 9 -15.27 -4.22 0.08
C SER A 9 -15.35 -2.96 -0.76
N SER A 10 -15.49 -3.05 -2.09
CA SER A 10 -15.72 -1.88 -2.94
C SER A 10 -17.04 -1.18 -2.62
N ARG A 11 -18.13 -1.93 -2.41
CA ARG A 11 -19.43 -1.36 -2.00
C ARG A 11 -19.34 -0.74 -0.60
N ASP A 12 -18.66 -1.39 0.34
CA ASP A 12 -18.47 -0.88 1.69
C ASP A 12 -17.61 0.38 1.70
N ALA A 13 -16.55 0.45 0.87
CA ALA A 13 -15.73 1.64 0.70
C ALA A 13 -16.52 2.81 0.11
N LEU A 14 -17.34 2.57 -0.92
CA LEU A 14 -18.22 3.57 -1.52
C LEU A 14 -19.26 4.08 -0.52
N LYS A 15 -19.86 3.18 0.27
CA LYS A 15 -20.80 3.55 1.33
C LYS A 15 -20.12 4.39 2.41
N LEU A 16 -18.91 4.03 2.85
CA LEU A 16 -18.19 4.83 3.83
C LEU A 16 -17.82 6.21 3.27
N ALA A 17 -17.50 6.30 1.98
CA ALA A 17 -17.27 7.57 1.31
C ALA A 17 -18.55 8.43 1.23
N ASP A 18 -19.72 7.80 1.07
CA ASP A 18 -21.02 8.49 1.14
C ASP A 18 -21.32 9.10 2.51
N GLU A 19 -20.90 8.43 3.58
CA GLU A 19 -21.11 8.89 4.95
C GLU A 19 -20.18 10.07 5.31
N HIS A 20 -19.10 10.28 4.53
CA HIS A 20 -18.07 11.29 4.80
C HIS A 20 -17.65 12.07 3.53
N PRO A 21 -18.58 12.80 2.89
CA PRO A 21 -18.33 13.50 1.63
C PRO A 21 -17.22 14.56 1.76
N GLY A 22 -16.40 14.67 0.71
CA GLY A 22 -15.28 15.62 0.65
C GLY A 22 -14.06 15.23 1.50
N THR A 23 -14.14 14.16 2.29
CA THR A 23 -13.03 13.68 3.15
C THR A 23 -12.63 12.26 2.80
N VAL A 24 -13.61 11.37 2.65
CA VAL A 24 -13.37 9.97 2.30
C VAL A 24 -13.74 9.75 0.84
N PHE A 25 -12.83 9.12 0.12
CA PHE A 25 -12.98 8.71 -1.27
C PHE A 25 -12.64 7.22 -1.37
N ALA A 26 -13.16 6.54 -2.39
CA ALA A 26 -13.06 5.11 -2.55
C ALA A 26 -12.47 4.70 -3.91
N THR A 27 -11.99 3.47 -3.93
CA THR A 27 -11.62 2.75 -5.16
C THR A 27 -12.55 1.54 -5.33
N ALA A 28 -12.65 1.02 -6.56
CA ALA A 28 -13.32 -0.24 -6.82
C ALA A 28 -12.54 -1.09 -7.85
N GLY A 29 -12.35 -2.37 -7.54
CA GLY A 29 -11.51 -3.30 -8.31
C GLY A 29 -11.45 -4.68 -7.65
N ILE A 30 -10.83 -5.64 -8.33
CA ILE A 30 -10.62 -7.00 -7.82
C ILE A 30 -9.12 -7.25 -7.63
N HIS A 31 -8.71 -7.38 -6.38
CA HIS A 31 -7.33 -7.62 -5.96
C HIS A 31 -6.84 -9.01 -6.43
N PRO A 32 -5.53 -9.22 -6.66
CA PRO A 32 -4.97 -10.54 -7.00
C PRO A 32 -5.40 -11.66 -6.04
N CYS A 33 -5.45 -11.42 -4.73
CA CYS A 33 -5.95 -12.42 -3.76
C CYS A 33 -7.43 -12.80 -3.94
N SER A 34 -8.25 -11.90 -4.49
CA SER A 34 -9.69 -12.10 -4.72
C SER A 34 -10.00 -12.55 -6.14
N SER A 35 -8.98 -12.74 -6.99
CA SER A 35 -9.14 -13.05 -8.42
C SER A 35 -9.56 -14.50 -8.71
N SER A 36 -9.68 -15.36 -7.69
CA SER A 36 -10.15 -16.74 -7.86
C SER A 36 -11.55 -16.84 -8.47
N ILE A 37 -12.37 -15.79 -8.36
CA ILE A 37 -13.70 -15.69 -8.99
C ILE A 37 -13.67 -15.72 -10.52
N PHE A 38 -12.52 -15.44 -11.15
CA PHE A 38 -12.32 -15.55 -12.60
C PHE A 38 -12.09 -17.01 -13.06
N SER A 39 -11.93 -17.96 -12.13
CA SER A 39 -11.56 -19.35 -12.44
C SER A 39 -12.75 -20.32 -12.40
N SER A 40 -12.68 -21.42 -13.17
CA SER A 40 -13.72 -22.45 -13.19
C SER A 40 -13.94 -23.09 -11.82
N GLY A 41 -12.87 -23.30 -11.06
CA GLY A 41 -12.88 -23.91 -9.72
C GLY A 41 -13.09 -22.93 -8.55
N GLY A 42 -13.22 -21.63 -8.82
CA GLY A 42 -13.51 -20.65 -7.77
C GLY A 42 -14.87 -20.93 -7.15
N HIS A 43 -14.91 -21.21 -5.85
CA HIS A 43 -16.14 -21.12 -5.07
C HIS A 43 -16.68 -19.70 -5.24
N SER A 44 -17.83 -19.56 -5.90
CA SER A 44 -18.66 -18.37 -5.76
C SER A 44 -19.05 -18.31 -4.29
N HIS A 45 -18.28 -17.57 -3.48
CA HIS A 45 -18.65 -17.29 -2.12
C HIS A 45 -19.92 -16.43 -2.19
N GLU A 46 -21.08 -17.09 -2.08
CA GLU A 46 -22.40 -16.44 -2.01
C GLU A 46 -22.52 -15.40 -0.87
N ASN A 47 -21.49 -15.27 -0.03
CA ASN A 47 -21.44 -14.33 1.09
C ASN A 47 -20.13 -13.53 1.23
N GLY A 48 -19.37 -13.29 0.15
CA GLY A 48 -18.34 -12.21 0.11
C GLY A 48 -17.26 -12.20 1.22
N HIS A 49 -17.11 -13.29 1.98
CA HIS A 49 -16.16 -13.40 3.08
C HIS A 49 -15.18 -14.53 2.79
N SER A 50 -13.89 -14.21 2.87
CA SER A 50 -12.82 -15.19 3.00
C SER A 50 -13.11 -16.11 4.19
N VAL A 51 -12.89 -17.41 4.00
CA VAL A 51 -13.05 -18.49 4.98
C VAL A 51 -12.37 -18.12 6.32
N PRO A 52 -12.88 -18.55 7.50
CA PRO A 52 -12.27 -18.24 8.80
C PRO A 52 -10.84 -18.77 9.00
N CYS A 53 -10.39 -19.66 8.13
CA CYS A 53 -9.03 -20.19 8.11
C CYS A 53 -8.36 -19.68 6.84
N ASP A 54 -7.40 -18.78 6.99
CA ASP A 54 -6.52 -18.37 5.90
C ASP A 54 -5.90 -19.64 5.26
N PRO A 55 -5.91 -19.74 3.92
CA PRO A 55 -5.24 -20.84 3.23
C PRO A 55 -3.76 -20.88 3.61
N ASP A 56 -3.20 -22.09 3.76
CA ASP A 56 -1.81 -22.28 4.16
C ASP A 56 -0.86 -21.53 3.20
N PRO A 57 -0.11 -20.54 3.69
CA PRO A 57 0.75 -19.72 2.84
C PRO A 57 1.88 -20.51 2.18
N SER A 58 2.20 -21.70 2.69
CA SER A 58 3.22 -22.60 2.14
C SER A 58 2.71 -23.52 1.02
N THR A 59 1.40 -23.55 0.77
CA THR A 59 0.76 -24.43 -0.22
C THR A 59 0.05 -23.60 -1.31
N PRO A 60 0.66 -23.41 -2.50
CA PRO A 60 0.04 -22.66 -3.59
C PRO A 60 -1.26 -23.31 -4.08
N VAL A 61 -2.21 -22.51 -4.56
CA VAL A 61 -3.38 -23.04 -5.28
C VAL A 61 -2.87 -23.76 -6.53
N PRO A 62 -3.26 -25.01 -6.78
CA PRO A 62 -2.81 -25.75 -7.95
C PRO A 62 -3.12 -25.04 -9.28
N GLU A 63 -2.24 -25.21 -10.27
CA GLU A 63 -2.37 -24.60 -11.60
C GLU A 63 -3.55 -25.14 -12.43
N HIS A 64 -4.17 -26.25 -12.02
CA HIS A 64 -5.33 -26.80 -12.74
C HIS A 64 -6.58 -25.90 -12.65
N HIS A 65 -6.61 -24.92 -11.74
CA HIS A 65 -7.59 -23.84 -11.78
C HIS A 65 -7.23 -22.87 -12.91
N SER A 66 -7.86 -23.07 -14.07
CA SER A 66 -7.74 -22.18 -15.23
C SER A 66 -8.81 -21.08 -15.23
N PRO A 67 -8.54 -19.94 -15.88
CA PRO A 67 -9.55 -18.92 -16.16
C PRO A 67 -10.79 -19.50 -16.86
N CYS A 68 -11.96 -19.04 -16.47
CA CYS A 68 -13.24 -19.40 -17.07
C CYS A 68 -13.76 -18.21 -17.88
N PRO A 69 -13.88 -18.30 -19.21
CA PRO A 69 -14.34 -17.19 -20.05
C PRO A 69 -15.72 -16.64 -19.64
N ASP A 70 -16.68 -17.51 -19.34
CA ASP A 70 -18.05 -17.10 -18.96
C ASP A 70 -18.06 -16.36 -17.62
N LYS A 71 -17.39 -16.90 -16.60
CA LYS A 71 -17.25 -16.22 -15.30
C LYS A 71 -16.48 -14.90 -15.46
N SER A 72 -15.42 -14.87 -16.25
CA SER A 72 -14.64 -13.66 -16.48
C SER A 72 -15.49 -12.56 -17.11
N SER A 73 -16.30 -12.92 -18.11
CA SER A 73 -17.21 -11.98 -18.76
C SER A 73 -18.26 -11.43 -17.79
N SER A 74 -18.82 -12.29 -16.94
CA SER A 74 -19.75 -11.87 -15.87
C SER A 74 -19.08 -10.94 -14.87
N VAL A 75 -17.91 -11.30 -14.34
CA VAL A 75 -17.19 -10.49 -13.34
C VAL A 75 -16.81 -9.12 -13.90
N ILE A 76 -16.35 -9.05 -15.16
CA ILE A 76 -16.02 -7.78 -15.80
C ILE A 76 -17.29 -6.94 -16.06
N ALA A 77 -18.39 -7.56 -16.48
CA ALA A 77 -19.67 -6.85 -16.65
C ALA A 77 -20.19 -6.28 -15.31
N ASP A 78 -20.13 -7.07 -14.24
CA ASP A 78 -20.56 -6.65 -12.90
C ASP A 78 -19.66 -5.53 -12.36
N LEU A 79 -18.35 -5.60 -12.59
CA LEU A 79 -17.42 -4.53 -12.20
C LEU A 79 -17.67 -3.26 -13.01
N ALA A 80 -17.92 -3.38 -14.32
CA ALA A 80 -18.30 -2.25 -15.16
C ALA A 80 -19.60 -1.58 -14.66
N SER A 81 -20.60 -2.38 -14.27
CA SER A 81 -21.85 -1.88 -13.68
C SER A 81 -21.59 -1.14 -12.37
N LEU A 82 -20.81 -1.73 -11.45
CA LEU A 82 -20.47 -1.09 -10.17
C LEU A 82 -19.79 0.27 -10.37
N LEU A 83 -18.83 0.33 -11.29
CA LEU A 83 -18.13 1.58 -11.63
C LEU A 83 -19.08 2.62 -12.25
N ALA A 84 -19.96 2.19 -13.16
CA ALA A 84 -20.94 3.07 -13.79
C ALA A 84 -21.96 3.63 -12.77
N ASP A 85 -22.48 2.78 -11.89
CA ASP A 85 -23.42 3.15 -10.84
C ASP A 85 -22.80 4.17 -9.89
N ALA A 86 -21.58 3.89 -9.38
CA ALA A 86 -20.85 4.79 -8.51
C ALA A 86 -20.58 6.16 -9.15
N ARG A 87 -20.23 6.20 -10.44
CA ARG A 87 -20.00 7.45 -11.19
C ARG A 87 -21.29 8.22 -11.45
N SER A 88 -22.39 7.52 -11.79
CA SER A 88 -23.68 8.14 -12.11
C SER A 88 -24.41 8.69 -10.88
N SER A 89 -24.02 8.27 -9.67
CA SER A 89 -24.57 8.77 -8.40
C SER A 89 -24.39 10.29 -8.20
N GLY A 90 -23.47 10.92 -8.93
CA GLY A 90 -23.16 12.34 -8.82
C GLY A 90 -22.40 12.72 -7.55
N LYS A 91 -22.02 11.75 -6.72
CA LYS A 91 -21.37 12.00 -5.41
C LYS A 91 -19.85 12.24 -5.51
N GLY A 92 -19.23 11.91 -6.65
CA GLY A 92 -17.80 12.15 -6.89
C GLY A 92 -16.85 11.37 -5.98
N HIS A 93 -17.34 10.34 -5.30
CA HIS A 93 -16.59 9.60 -4.28
C HIS A 93 -15.75 8.42 -4.80
N LEU A 94 -16.01 7.93 -6.02
CA LEU A 94 -15.19 6.93 -6.72
C LEU A 94 -14.11 7.66 -7.51
N VAL A 95 -12.84 7.50 -7.11
CA VAL A 95 -11.74 8.32 -7.62
C VAL A 95 -10.64 7.54 -8.32
N ALA A 96 -10.66 6.21 -8.22
CA ALA A 96 -9.75 5.33 -8.96
C ALA A 96 -10.36 3.95 -9.18
N MET A 97 -9.93 3.27 -10.25
CA MET A 97 -10.14 1.84 -10.41
C MET A 97 -8.99 1.11 -9.70
N GLY A 98 -9.32 0.19 -8.80
CA GLY A 98 -8.38 -0.21 -7.76
C GLY A 98 -9.07 -0.87 -6.58
N GLU A 99 -8.42 -1.75 -5.84
CA GLU A 99 -7.06 -2.23 -5.97
C GLU A 99 -7.01 -3.48 -6.86
N PHE A 100 -6.16 -3.47 -7.89
CA PHE A 100 -5.96 -4.64 -8.76
C PHE A 100 -4.53 -4.69 -9.29
N GLY A 101 -4.07 -5.88 -9.71
CA GLY A 101 -2.68 -6.09 -10.07
C GLY A 101 -2.22 -7.53 -9.85
N LEU A 102 -0.96 -7.71 -9.43
CA LEU A 102 -0.32 -9.03 -9.27
C LEU A 102 0.41 -9.15 -7.92
N ASP A 103 0.19 -10.26 -7.22
CA ASP A 103 0.87 -10.59 -5.96
C ASP A 103 1.37 -12.05 -5.99
N TYR A 104 2.66 -12.22 -6.33
CA TYR A 104 3.28 -13.54 -6.43
C TYR A 104 3.77 -14.08 -5.07
N ASP A 105 3.66 -13.29 -3.99
CA ASP A 105 3.84 -13.79 -2.61
C ASP A 105 2.53 -14.37 -2.03
N ARG A 106 1.43 -14.31 -2.79
CA ARG A 106 0.08 -14.74 -2.36
C ARG A 106 -0.56 -15.78 -3.28
N LEU A 107 0.26 -16.65 -3.88
CA LEU A 107 -0.19 -17.72 -4.78
C LEU A 107 -1.06 -18.80 -4.09
N HIS A 108 -1.10 -18.83 -2.76
CA HIS A 108 -2.01 -19.65 -1.95
C HIS A 108 -3.45 -19.11 -1.91
N TYR A 109 -3.68 -17.84 -2.26
CA TYR A 109 -5.03 -17.29 -2.45
C TYR A 109 -5.50 -17.41 -3.90
N CYS A 110 -4.64 -17.11 -4.85
CA CYS A 110 -4.94 -17.18 -6.28
C CYS A 110 -3.67 -17.49 -7.08
N ASN A 111 -3.72 -18.50 -7.95
CA ASN A 111 -2.56 -18.89 -8.74
C ASN A 111 -2.17 -17.81 -9.78
N LYS A 112 -0.94 -17.87 -10.26
CA LYS A 112 -0.35 -16.89 -11.18
C LYS A 112 -1.19 -16.73 -12.46
N THR A 113 -1.65 -17.83 -13.04
CA THR A 113 -2.42 -17.84 -14.30
C THR A 113 -3.72 -17.05 -14.17
N VAL A 114 -4.46 -17.24 -13.09
CA VAL A 114 -5.72 -16.54 -12.83
C VAL A 114 -5.49 -15.09 -12.47
N GLN A 115 -4.45 -14.77 -11.68
CA GLN A 115 -4.07 -13.38 -11.41
C GLN A 115 -3.74 -12.61 -12.69
N LEU A 116 -2.93 -13.19 -13.58
CA LEU A 116 -2.58 -12.58 -14.87
C LEU A 116 -3.82 -12.33 -15.74
N HIS A 117 -4.73 -13.30 -15.79
CA HIS A 117 -5.97 -13.18 -16.56
C HIS A 117 -6.88 -12.08 -16.00
N SER A 118 -7.09 -12.07 -14.68
CA SER A 118 -7.86 -11.04 -13.97
C SER A 118 -7.27 -9.65 -14.19
N PHE A 119 -5.95 -9.50 -14.05
CA PHE A 119 -5.27 -8.22 -14.23
C PHE A 119 -5.45 -7.69 -15.65
N LYS A 120 -5.19 -8.51 -16.68
CA LYS A 120 -5.40 -8.13 -18.08
C LYS A 120 -6.85 -7.73 -18.38
N SER A 121 -7.80 -8.52 -17.91
CA SER A 121 -9.24 -8.25 -18.12
C SER A 121 -9.68 -6.93 -17.47
N GLN A 122 -9.15 -6.62 -16.28
CA GLN A 122 -9.43 -5.35 -15.60
C GLN A 122 -8.74 -4.16 -16.26
N LEU A 123 -7.52 -4.34 -16.80
CA LEU A 123 -6.84 -3.30 -17.58
C LEU A 123 -7.58 -2.99 -18.89
N GLU A 124 -8.13 -4.00 -19.56
CA GLU A 124 -8.97 -3.82 -20.75
C GLU A 124 -10.24 -3.04 -20.41
N LEU A 125 -10.91 -3.39 -19.30
CA LEU A 125 -12.03 -2.61 -18.77
C LEU A 125 -11.62 -1.16 -18.50
N ALA A 126 -10.52 -0.94 -17.78
CA ALA A 126 -10.01 0.40 -17.46
C ALA A 126 -9.75 1.24 -18.72
N ALA A 127 -9.15 0.63 -19.75
CA ALA A 127 -8.89 1.28 -21.04
C ALA A 127 -10.16 1.62 -21.83
N SER A 128 -11.24 0.85 -21.63
CA SER A 128 -12.53 1.06 -22.31
C SER A 128 -13.40 2.15 -21.70
N ILE A 129 -13.18 2.50 -20.42
CA ILE A 129 -14.02 3.44 -19.68
C ILE A 129 -13.68 4.89 -20.08
N SER A 130 -14.71 5.71 -20.31
CA SER A 130 -14.56 7.13 -20.63
C SER A 130 -15.41 8.06 -19.73
N PRO A 131 -14.86 9.20 -19.26
CA PRO A 131 -13.43 9.40 -19.03
C PRO A 131 -12.81 8.26 -18.20
N GLN A 132 -11.55 7.94 -18.47
CA GLN A 132 -10.80 6.96 -17.68
C GLN A 132 -10.74 7.37 -16.21
N LEU A 133 -10.63 6.37 -15.33
CA LEU A 133 -10.26 6.57 -13.93
C LEU A 133 -8.75 6.37 -13.78
N PRO A 134 -8.08 7.11 -12.87
CA PRO A 134 -6.74 6.75 -12.42
C PRO A 134 -6.70 5.31 -11.90
N LEU A 135 -5.55 4.65 -12.03
CA LEU A 135 -5.37 3.29 -11.53
C LEU A 135 -4.70 3.28 -10.15
N PHE A 136 -5.23 2.48 -9.23
CA PHE A 136 -4.59 2.16 -7.97
C PHE A 136 -4.14 0.70 -8.02
N LEU A 137 -2.84 0.52 -8.29
CA LEU A 137 -2.26 -0.73 -8.78
C LEU A 137 -1.44 -1.45 -7.70
N HIS A 138 -1.63 -2.76 -7.59
CA HIS A 138 -0.86 -3.63 -6.71
C HIS A 138 0.23 -4.38 -7.49
N SER A 139 1.47 -4.34 -7.01
CA SER A 139 2.56 -5.18 -7.55
C SER A 139 3.43 -5.71 -6.43
N ARG A 140 3.55 -7.05 -6.34
CA ARG A 140 4.45 -7.72 -5.41
C ARG A 140 5.09 -8.95 -6.05
N ALA A 141 6.43 -8.96 -6.06
CA ALA A 141 7.24 -10.02 -6.65
C ALA A 141 6.86 -10.39 -8.11
N ALA A 142 6.27 -9.44 -8.84
CA ALA A 142 5.61 -9.69 -10.14
C ALA A 142 5.93 -8.62 -11.20
N HIS A 143 6.97 -7.80 -11.01
CA HIS A 143 7.22 -6.59 -11.79
C HIS A 143 7.25 -6.79 -13.31
N ALA A 144 7.98 -7.80 -13.80
CA ALA A 144 8.12 -8.03 -15.24
C ALA A 144 6.76 -8.30 -15.92
N ASP A 145 5.97 -9.19 -15.34
CA ASP A 145 4.63 -9.51 -15.85
C ASP A 145 3.67 -8.33 -15.65
N PHE A 146 3.80 -7.59 -14.55
CA PHE A 146 3.00 -6.41 -14.25
C PHE A 146 3.17 -5.31 -15.32
N VAL A 147 4.43 -4.95 -15.62
CA VAL A 147 4.76 -3.96 -16.64
C VAL A 147 4.35 -4.43 -18.03
N ALA A 148 4.57 -5.71 -18.36
CA ALA A 148 4.16 -6.26 -19.65
C ALA A 148 2.64 -6.15 -19.87
N CYS A 149 1.83 -6.41 -18.85
CA CYS A 149 0.38 -6.25 -18.92
C CYS A 149 -0.02 -4.78 -19.13
N LEU A 150 0.59 -3.85 -18.39
CA LEU A 150 0.33 -2.41 -18.54
C LEU A 150 0.68 -1.91 -19.94
N LYS A 151 1.86 -2.28 -20.47
CA LYS A 151 2.29 -1.90 -21.82
C LYS A 151 1.36 -2.46 -22.89
N ALA A 152 0.90 -3.71 -22.74
CA ALA A 152 -0.09 -4.29 -23.66
C ALA A 152 -1.42 -3.50 -23.65
N ALA A 153 -1.89 -3.09 -22.46
CA ALA A 153 -3.16 -2.39 -22.30
C ALA A 153 -3.10 -0.91 -22.75
N PHE A 154 -1.97 -0.22 -22.54
CA PHE A 154 -1.88 1.23 -22.69
C PHE A 154 -0.78 1.74 -23.64
N GLY A 155 0.02 0.85 -24.22
CA GLY A 155 1.15 1.19 -25.09
C GLY A 155 2.50 1.18 -24.38
N ASP A 156 3.60 1.17 -25.14
CA ASP A 156 4.96 0.95 -24.61
C ASP A 156 5.39 2.00 -23.57
N LYS A 157 4.81 3.20 -23.64
CA LYS A 157 5.04 4.31 -22.69
C LYS A 157 3.79 4.65 -21.89
N LEU A 158 2.81 3.74 -21.86
CA LEU A 158 1.48 3.95 -21.28
C LEU A 158 0.76 5.17 -21.84
N GLU A 159 1.01 5.53 -23.11
CA GLU A 159 0.50 6.75 -23.73
C GLU A 159 -1.03 6.83 -23.82
N ARG A 160 -1.74 5.69 -23.70
CA ARG A 160 -3.20 5.61 -23.64
C ARG A 160 -3.76 5.67 -22.21
N LEU A 161 -2.91 5.74 -21.18
CA LEU A 161 -3.32 5.87 -19.78
C LEU A 161 -3.43 7.35 -19.40
N GLU A 162 -4.55 7.97 -19.76
CA GLU A 162 -4.71 9.44 -19.72
C GLU A 162 -4.71 10.02 -18.30
N LYS A 163 -5.18 9.26 -17.31
CA LYS A 163 -5.28 9.68 -15.91
C LYS A 163 -4.10 9.26 -15.05
N GLY A 164 -3.16 8.51 -15.62
CA GLY A 164 -2.05 7.92 -14.87
C GLY A 164 -2.51 6.86 -13.85
N GLY A 165 -1.61 6.54 -12.93
CA GLY A 165 -1.89 5.62 -11.85
C GLY A 165 -0.76 5.61 -10.82
N VAL A 166 -1.04 5.01 -9.68
CA VAL A 166 -0.08 4.79 -8.61
C VAL A 166 0.16 3.30 -8.42
N VAL A 167 1.42 2.91 -8.29
CA VAL A 167 1.79 1.61 -7.75
C VAL A 167 1.88 1.76 -6.24
N HIS A 168 0.86 1.26 -5.54
CA HIS A 168 0.71 1.46 -4.11
C HIS A 168 1.62 0.52 -3.32
N SER A 169 1.93 0.90 -2.08
CA SER A 169 2.69 0.11 -1.10
C SER A 169 3.99 -0.44 -1.68
N PHE A 170 4.74 0.42 -2.38
CA PHE A 170 5.91 0.01 -3.14
C PHE A 170 7.02 -0.48 -2.20
N THR A 171 7.49 -1.70 -2.48
CA THR A 171 8.58 -2.39 -1.74
C THR A 171 9.56 -3.10 -2.67
N GLY A 172 9.49 -2.81 -3.98
CA GLY A 172 10.36 -3.39 -5.01
C GLY A 172 11.77 -2.82 -5.00
N THR A 173 12.52 -3.13 -6.05
CA THR A 173 13.93 -2.74 -6.21
C THR A 173 14.08 -1.33 -6.81
N PRO A 174 15.28 -0.71 -6.75
CA PRO A 174 15.53 0.57 -7.41
C PRO A 174 15.28 0.53 -8.92
N ASP A 175 15.62 -0.57 -9.58
CA ASP A 175 15.45 -0.71 -11.04
C ASP A 175 13.96 -0.79 -11.42
N GLU A 176 13.18 -1.55 -10.65
CA GLU A 176 11.72 -1.63 -10.82
C GLU A 176 11.08 -0.26 -10.60
N MET A 177 11.47 0.46 -9.54
CA MET A 177 10.97 1.79 -9.22
C MET A 177 11.28 2.80 -10.34
N ARG A 178 12.51 2.81 -10.87
CA ARG A 178 12.90 3.70 -11.99
C ARG A 178 12.09 3.40 -13.24
N GLU A 179 11.90 2.13 -13.61
CA GLU A 179 11.06 1.78 -14.76
C GLU A 179 9.62 2.27 -14.59
N LEU A 180 9.02 2.12 -13.39
CA LEU A 180 7.67 2.62 -13.13
C LEU A 180 7.57 4.15 -13.26
N MET A 181 8.55 4.89 -12.73
CA MET A 181 8.59 6.35 -12.88
C MET A 181 8.80 6.79 -14.33
N ASP A 182 9.65 6.08 -15.10
CA ASP A 182 9.89 6.34 -16.53
C ASP A 182 8.63 6.09 -17.38
N LEU A 183 7.78 5.14 -16.96
CA LEU A 183 6.45 4.91 -17.52
C LEU A 183 5.40 5.95 -17.06
N GLY A 184 5.79 6.92 -16.24
CA GLY A 184 4.91 8.00 -15.77
C GLY A 184 4.02 7.63 -14.59
N LEU A 185 4.25 6.48 -13.94
CA LEU A 185 3.48 6.05 -12.77
C LEU A 185 4.01 6.70 -11.49
N TYR A 186 3.10 6.92 -10.54
CA TYR A 186 3.41 7.38 -9.20
C TYR A 186 3.76 6.20 -8.29
N ILE A 187 4.56 6.46 -7.26
CA ILE A 187 5.04 5.47 -6.30
C ILE A 187 4.42 5.78 -4.92
N GLY A 188 3.58 4.87 -4.43
CA GLY A 188 2.97 4.94 -3.11
C GLY A 188 3.92 4.41 -2.03
N ILE A 189 4.16 5.23 -1.00
CA ILE A 189 5.11 4.95 0.09
C ILE A 189 4.39 4.93 1.44
N ASN A 190 4.64 3.88 2.20
CA ASN A 190 4.15 3.69 3.57
C ASN A 190 5.23 3.07 4.48
N GLY A 191 4.87 2.67 5.70
CA GLY A 191 5.85 2.13 6.64
C GLY A 191 6.44 0.77 6.27
N CYS A 192 5.85 0.02 5.34
CA CYS A 192 6.47 -1.18 4.75
C CYS A 192 7.64 -0.83 3.82
N SER A 193 7.62 0.35 3.19
CA SER A 193 8.70 0.88 2.34
C SER A 193 9.92 1.36 3.14
N PHE A 194 9.95 1.19 4.46
CA PHE A 194 11.09 1.55 5.31
C PHE A 194 11.61 0.40 6.16
N LYS A 195 11.23 -0.85 5.85
CA LYS A 195 11.60 -2.01 6.66
C LYS A 195 13.11 -2.26 6.65
N THR A 196 13.74 -2.23 5.48
CA THR A 196 15.16 -2.51 5.31
C THR A 196 15.93 -1.29 4.79
N LYS A 197 17.27 -1.37 4.86
CA LYS A 197 18.15 -0.38 4.26
C LYS A 197 17.88 -0.22 2.77
N GLU A 198 17.70 -1.32 2.06
CA GLU A 198 17.44 -1.34 0.63
C GLU A 198 16.11 -0.65 0.31
N ASN A 199 15.07 -0.83 1.13
CA ASN A 199 13.82 -0.09 0.94
C ASN A 199 14.02 1.43 1.14
N CYS A 200 14.80 1.84 2.14
CA CYS A 200 15.13 3.26 2.33
C CYS A 200 16.00 3.83 1.19
N ASP A 201 16.90 3.05 0.62
CA ASP A 201 17.71 3.45 -0.54
C ASP A 201 16.81 3.70 -1.76
N VAL A 202 15.80 2.85 -2.00
CA VAL A 202 14.76 3.08 -3.02
C VAL A 202 14.02 4.40 -2.78
N VAL A 203 13.53 4.64 -1.56
CA VAL A 203 12.79 5.86 -1.19
C VAL A 203 13.62 7.12 -1.46
N LYS A 204 14.93 7.04 -1.24
CA LYS A 204 15.86 8.14 -1.49
C LYS A 204 15.84 8.58 -2.95
N GLU A 205 15.69 7.63 -3.87
CA GLU A 205 15.75 7.87 -5.33
C GLU A 205 14.41 8.33 -5.94
N ILE A 206 13.26 8.07 -5.30
CA ILE A 206 11.95 8.47 -5.83
C ILE A 206 11.87 9.98 -6.02
N HIS A 207 11.53 10.45 -7.21
CA HIS A 207 11.37 11.89 -7.47
C HIS A 207 10.14 12.46 -6.74
N LEU A 208 10.24 13.68 -6.19
CA LEU A 208 9.14 14.28 -5.44
C LEU A 208 7.87 14.46 -6.29
N ASP A 209 7.99 14.67 -7.60
CA ASP A 209 6.87 14.78 -8.54
C ASP A 209 6.25 13.42 -8.94
N ARG A 210 6.74 12.31 -8.37
CA ARG A 210 6.17 10.95 -8.50
C ARG A 210 5.84 10.30 -7.16
N LEU A 211 6.06 10.99 -6.05
CA LEU A 211 5.81 10.46 -4.70
C LEU A 211 4.33 10.60 -4.31
N MET A 212 3.77 9.54 -3.72
CA MET A 212 2.54 9.58 -2.94
C MET A 212 2.77 8.97 -1.56
N LEU A 213 2.06 9.48 -0.55
CA LEU A 213 2.14 8.97 0.82
C LEU A 213 0.87 8.24 1.21
N GLU A 214 1.02 7.12 1.91
CA GLU A 214 -0.09 6.35 2.46
C GLU A 214 0.32 5.67 3.78
N THR A 215 -0.65 5.16 4.52
CA THR A 215 -0.37 4.41 5.76
C THR A 215 -0.53 2.91 5.60
N ASP A 216 -1.37 2.49 4.63
CA ASP A 216 -1.85 1.11 4.49
C ASP A 216 -2.46 0.58 5.81
N GLY A 217 -3.06 1.48 6.61
CA GLY A 217 -3.67 1.14 7.90
C GLY A 217 -4.82 0.14 7.73
N PRO A 218 -4.90 -0.94 8.53
CA PRO A 218 -4.26 -1.13 9.84
C PRO A 218 -2.82 -1.69 9.81
N TRP A 219 -2.23 -1.87 8.64
CA TRP A 219 -0.91 -2.47 8.41
C TRP A 219 0.21 -1.43 8.38
N CYS A 220 1.43 -1.89 8.08
CA CYS A 220 2.59 -1.04 7.77
C CYS A 220 2.92 0.06 8.81
N GLU A 221 2.69 -0.20 10.09
CA GLU A 221 3.25 0.63 11.17
C GLU A 221 4.78 0.69 11.03
N VAL A 222 5.39 1.88 11.15
CA VAL A 222 6.85 2.01 11.26
C VAL A 222 7.27 1.55 12.66
N ARG A 223 7.95 0.40 12.76
CA ARG A 223 8.31 -0.24 14.04
C ARG A 223 9.76 0.01 14.42
N PRO A 224 10.15 -0.11 15.71
CA PRO A 224 11.54 0.00 16.16
C PRO A 224 12.56 -0.87 15.41
N SER A 225 12.13 -2.03 14.91
CA SER A 225 12.97 -2.95 14.14
C SER A 225 13.17 -2.54 12.67
N HIS A 226 12.46 -1.52 12.18
CA HIS A 226 12.56 -1.06 10.80
C HIS A 226 13.71 -0.07 10.66
N GLU A 227 14.37 -0.11 9.50
CA GLU A 227 15.41 0.86 9.13
C GLU A 227 14.94 2.31 9.31
N GLY A 228 13.71 2.61 8.86
CA GLY A 228 13.13 3.94 8.92
C GLY A 228 12.90 4.50 10.32
N TRP A 229 12.87 3.65 11.35
CA TRP A 229 12.58 4.08 12.72
C TRP A 229 13.59 5.10 13.24
N ARG A 230 14.86 4.97 12.83
CA ARG A 230 15.93 5.90 13.27
C ARG A 230 15.63 7.36 12.95
N TYR A 231 14.79 7.63 11.95
CA TYR A 231 14.46 8.98 11.50
C TYR A 231 13.30 9.58 12.31
N LEU A 232 12.62 8.78 13.13
CA LEU A 232 11.54 9.21 14.02
C LEU A 232 12.03 9.45 15.46
N VAL A 233 13.25 9.03 15.76
CA VAL A 233 13.87 9.14 17.07
C VAL A 233 14.76 10.37 17.11
N GLU A 234 14.60 11.21 18.13
CA GLU A 234 15.52 12.32 18.37
C GLU A 234 16.91 11.77 18.77
N LYS A 235 17.96 12.23 18.08
CA LYS A 235 19.33 11.92 18.52
C LYS A 235 19.61 12.64 19.83
N THR A 236 19.61 11.92 20.95
CA THR A 236 20.19 12.47 22.19
C THR A 236 21.67 12.72 21.96
N ALA A 237 22.11 13.96 22.19
CA ALA A 237 23.51 14.37 22.08
C ALA A 237 24.38 13.67 23.13
N SER A 238 24.75 12.40 22.92
CA SER A 238 25.66 11.68 23.83
C SER A 238 26.44 10.51 23.20
N GLU A 239 26.84 10.61 21.94
CA GLU A 239 27.84 9.68 21.38
C GLU A 239 29.10 10.45 20.95
N ALA A 240 29.88 10.87 21.95
CA ALA A 240 31.30 11.17 21.76
C ALA A 240 32.11 9.89 22.08
N PRO A 241 33.15 9.54 21.30
CA PRO A 241 33.88 8.29 21.52
C PRO A 241 34.75 8.39 22.79
N ALA A 242 34.53 7.49 23.75
CA ALA A 242 35.35 7.38 24.94
C ALA A 242 36.74 6.83 24.59
N ALA A 243 37.77 7.59 24.97
CA ALA A 243 39.17 7.22 24.85
C ALA A 243 39.54 6.03 25.76
N ASN A 244 40.33 5.10 25.22
CA ASN A 244 40.85 3.92 25.93
C ASN A 244 41.78 4.30 27.09
N GLY A 245 41.42 3.90 28.31
CA GLY A 245 42.28 3.89 29.48
C GLY A 245 42.35 2.49 30.09
N SER A 246 43.55 1.94 30.17
CA SER A 246 43.90 0.61 30.68
C SER A 246 43.64 0.42 32.18
N ALA A 247 43.12 -0.74 32.60
CA ALA A 247 43.11 -1.15 34.00
C ALA A 247 43.44 -2.64 34.18
N THR A 248 44.40 -2.92 35.07
CA THR A 248 44.76 -4.24 35.64
C THR A 248 43.71 -4.73 36.66
N PRO A 249 43.56 -6.05 36.92
CA PRO A 249 42.46 -6.59 37.72
C PRO A 249 42.88 -7.00 39.14
N SER A 250 42.09 -6.67 40.17
CA SER A 250 42.03 -7.44 41.41
C SER A 250 40.81 -7.05 42.28
N GLY A 251 39.83 -7.95 42.43
CA GLY A 251 38.76 -7.85 43.43
C GLY A 251 37.66 -8.93 43.29
N PRO A 252 37.09 -9.50 44.37
CA PRO A 252 36.25 -10.70 44.32
C PRO A 252 34.81 -10.45 43.84
N PRO A 253 34.06 -11.50 43.43
CA PRO A 253 32.82 -11.36 42.66
C PRO A 253 31.67 -10.81 43.52
N GLN A 254 31.24 -9.59 43.22
CA GLN A 254 29.98 -9.03 43.71
C GLN A 254 28.82 -9.36 42.75
N LYS A 255 27.66 -9.66 43.36
CA LYS A 255 26.40 -10.06 42.73
C LYS A 255 26.04 -9.19 41.52
N GLN A 256 25.73 -9.85 40.40
CA GLN A 256 25.22 -9.22 39.18
C GLN A 256 23.96 -8.37 39.47
N PRO A 257 23.93 -7.07 39.11
CA PRO A 257 22.69 -6.33 39.05
C PRO A 257 21.85 -6.88 37.90
N LYS A 258 20.53 -6.95 38.10
CA LYS A 258 19.55 -7.24 37.04
C LYS A 258 19.85 -6.35 35.83
N LYS A 259 19.94 -6.96 34.64
CA LYS A 259 20.01 -6.26 33.35
C LYS A 259 18.99 -5.12 33.35
N ASN A 260 19.46 -3.88 33.43
CA ASN A 260 18.67 -2.72 33.04
C ASN A 260 18.23 -2.98 31.60
N GLN A 261 16.94 -3.16 31.37
CA GLN A 261 16.37 -3.08 30.03
C GLN A 261 16.75 -1.69 29.51
N LYS A 262 17.65 -1.66 28.53
CA LYS A 262 18.02 -0.44 27.82
C LYS A 262 16.72 0.10 27.25
N LYS A 263 16.19 1.19 27.83
CA LYS A 263 14.96 1.82 27.38
C LYS A 263 15.21 2.19 25.92
N GLU A 264 14.51 1.53 25.00
CA GLU A 264 14.65 1.81 23.57
C GLU A 264 14.36 3.30 23.36
N PRO A 265 15.13 4.00 22.53
CA PRO A 265 14.90 5.41 22.33
C PRO A 265 13.51 5.60 21.69
N GLU A 266 12.66 6.35 22.39
CA GLU A 266 11.24 6.49 22.10
C GLU A 266 11.05 7.58 21.04
N ALA A 267 10.40 7.23 19.92
CA ALA A 267 9.92 8.23 18.97
C ALA A 267 8.80 9.06 19.60
N PHE A 268 8.66 10.31 19.20
CA PHE A 268 7.55 11.15 19.67
C PHE A 268 6.19 10.50 19.33
N GLU A 269 5.36 10.29 20.36
CA GLU A 269 4.00 9.78 20.23
C GLU A 269 3.00 10.93 20.38
N ARG A 270 2.35 11.30 19.28
CA ARG A 270 1.30 12.34 19.26
C ARG A 270 0.03 11.89 20.00
N TYR A 271 -0.28 10.60 19.95
CA TYR A 271 -1.49 10.02 20.52
C TYR A 271 -1.15 8.95 21.55
N LYS A 272 -1.97 8.84 22.60
CA LYS A 272 -1.84 7.78 23.59
C LYS A 272 -2.11 6.42 22.93
N VAL A 273 -1.16 5.49 23.03
CA VAL A 273 -1.32 4.11 22.54
C VAL A 273 -1.66 3.16 23.69
N VAL A 274 -2.73 2.39 23.56
CA VAL A 274 -3.20 1.43 24.60
C VAL A 274 -3.43 0.04 24.02
N LYS A 275 -3.44 -0.99 24.88
CA LYS A 275 -3.90 -2.32 24.47
C LYS A 275 -5.39 -2.27 24.09
N LYS A 276 -5.85 -3.17 23.21
CA LYS A 276 -7.24 -3.21 22.73
C LYS A 276 -8.27 -3.29 23.87
N GLU A 277 -7.94 -4.00 24.96
CA GLU A 277 -8.83 -4.17 26.12
C GLU A 277 -8.96 -2.88 26.98
N LYS A 278 -8.09 -1.90 26.74
CA LYS A 278 -8.05 -0.61 27.44
C LYS A 278 -8.34 0.56 26.51
N TRP A 279 -8.89 0.28 25.33
CA TRP A 279 -9.21 1.32 24.37
C TRP A 279 -10.22 2.31 24.96
N GLN A 280 -9.99 3.59 24.69
CA GLN A 280 -10.86 4.70 25.03
C GLN A 280 -10.81 5.70 23.88
N GLU A 281 -11.86 6.52 23.75
CA GLU A 281 -11.88 7.60 22.75
C GLU A 281 -10.64 8.50 22.87
N GLY A 282 -10.07 8.88 21.73
CA GLY A 282 -8.82 9.63 21.64
C GLY A 282 -7.53 8.82 21.80
N ALA A 283 -7.60 7.52 22.11
CA ALA A 283 -6.43 6.63 22.15
C ALA A 283 -6.34 5.71 20.92
N MET A 284 -5.12 5.43 20.48
CA MET A 284 -4.82 4.45 19.44
C MET A 284 -4.72 3.05 20.04
N VAL A 285 -4.95 2.02 19.21
CA VAL A 285 -4.78 0.62 19.61
C VAL A 285 -3.37 0.13 19.24
N LYS A 286 -2.64 -0.42 20.22
CA LYS A 286 -1.31 -0.98 20.03
C LYS A 286 -1.32 -2.05 18.93
N GLY A 287 -0.49 -1.86 17.90
CA GLY A 287 -0.35 -2.78 16.78
C GLY A 287 -1.36 -2.57 15.65
N ARG A 288 -2.27 -1.59 15.76
CA ARG A 288 -3.18 -1.17 14.69
C ARG A 288 -2.69 0.17 14.16
N ASN A 289 -2.14 0.19 12.94
CA ASN A 289 -1.77 1.45 12.32
C ASN A 289 -3.02 2.26 11.94
N GLU A 290 -2.92 3.59 11.88
CA GLU A 290 -4.06 4.46 11.61
C GLU A 290 -3.68 5.57 10.63
N PRO A 291 -4.63 6.17 9.88
CA PRO A 291 -4.35 7.26 8.94
C PRO A 291 -3.63 8.45 9.56
N CYS A 292 -3.85 8.74 10.85
CA CYS A 292 -3.17 9.83 11.56
C CYS A 292 -1.65 9.66 11.64
N ASN A 293 -1.12 8.45 11.41
CA ASN A 293 0.32 8.19 11.35
C ASN A 293 0.96 8.55 10.00
N ILE A 294 0.22 9.09 9.03
CA ILE A 294 0.80 9.54 7.75
C ILE A 294 1.92 10.58 7.95
N GLU A 295 1.84 11.40 9.01
CA GLU A 295 2.91 12.34 9.39
C GLU A 295 4.24 11.63 9.66
N ARG A 296 4.22 10.40 10.16
CA ARG A 296 5.44 9.61 10.42
C ARG A 296 6.06 9.15 9.10
N VAL A 297 5.23 8.77 8.13
CA VAL A 297 5.70 8.43 6.78
C VAL A 297 6.37 9.63 6.15
N ALA A 298 5.73 10.80 6.18
CA ALA A 298 6.29 12.05 5.65
C ALA A 298 7.63 12.42 6.30
N LYS A 299 7.74 12.34 7.64
CA LYS A 299 8.98 12.59 8.40
C LYS A 299 10.11 11.66 7.99
N VAL A 300 9.83 10.36 7.83
CA VAL A 300 10.83 9.38 7.40
C VAL A 300 11.30 9.70 5.97
N VAL A 301 10.39 10.00 5.05
CA VAL A 301 10.75 10.36 3.67
C VAL A 301 11.61 11.62 3.64
N ALA A 302 11.20 12.68 4.33
CA ALA A 302 11.95 13.94 4.39
C ALA A 302 13.38 13.72 4.89
N ALA A 303 13.55 12.95 5.97
CA ALA A 303 14.86 12.63 6.52
C ALA A 303 15.73 11.77 5.59
N ILE A 304 15.15 10.77 4.92
CA ILE A 304 15.87 9.93 3.93
C ILE A 304 16.36 10.77 2.75
N LYS A 305 15.52 11.69 2.27
CA LYS A 305 15.81 12.52 1.09
C LYS A 305 16.67 13.75 1.40
N GLY A 306 16.75 14.16 2.67
CA GLY A 306 17.49 15.36 3.08
C GLY A 306 16.82 16.66 2.63
N VAL A 307 15.49 16.69 2.64
CA VAL A 307 14.66 17.86 2.28
C VAL A 307 13.73 18.22 3.45
N GLU A 308 13.14 19.42 3.40
CA GLU A 308 12.19 19.84 4.43
C GLU A 308 10.91 19.00 4.41
N LEU A 309 10.31 18.81 5.59
CA LEU A 309 9.04 18.07 5.72
C LEU A 309 7.93 18.68 4.87
N GLU A 310 7.88 20.02 4.81
CA GLU A 310 6.90 20.75 4.03
C GLU A 310 7.00 20.45 2.53
N GLU A 311 8.22 20.33 1.99
CA GLU A 311 8.43 20.00 0.57
C GLU A 311 7.87 18.61 0.21
N VAL A 312 8.04 17.64 1.11
CA VAL A 312 7.46 16.30 0.94
C VAL A 312 5.94 16.34 1.01
N CYS A 313 5.39 17.06 1.99
CA CYS A 313 3.95 17.20 2.16
C CYS A 313 3.29 17.85 0.94
N GLU A 314 3.83 18.98 0.47
CA GLU A 314 3.31 19.72 -0.69
C GLU A 314 3.43 18.90 -1.98
N ALA A 315 4.56 18.22 -2.20
CA ALA A 315 4.72 17.38 -3.37
C ALA A 315 3.72 16.21 -3.37
N ALA A 316 3.61 15.47 -2.26
CA ALA A 316 2.69 14.35 -2.14
C ALA A 316 1.22 14.79 -2.25
N TRP A 317 0.87 15.92 -1.62
CA TRP A 317 -0.45 16.54 -1.72
C TRP A 317 -0.77 16.87 -3.18
N ARG A 318 0.05 17.70 -3.84
CA ARG A 318 -0.15 18.12 -5.23
C ARG A 318 -0.30 16.94 -6.18
N ASN A 319 0.56 15.93 -6.05
CA ASN A 319 0.51 14.72 -6.87
C ASN A 319 -0.83 13.97 -6.67
N THR A 320 -1.27 13.82 -5.41
CA THR A 320 -2.51 13.10 -5.05
C THR A 320 -3.75 13.83 -5.58
N ILE A 321 -3.83 15.15 -5.37
CA ILE A 321 -4.90 16.02 -5.87
C ILE A 321 -4.99 15.94 -7.40
N GLN A 322 -3.86 16.08 -8.09
CA GLN A 322 -3.80 16.05 -9.55
C GLN A 322 -4.27 14.72 -10.13
N VAL A 323 -3.79 13.59 -9.59
CA VAL A 323 -4.10 12.26 -10.13
C VAL A 323 -5.55 11.90 -9.84
N PHE A 324 -5.99 11.99 -8.59
CA PHE A 324 -7.33 11.54 -8.19
C PHE A 324 -8.42 12.58 -8.40
N GLY A 325 -8.07 13.78 -8.89
CA GLY A 325 -9.03 14.86 -9.15
C GLY A 325 -9.73 15.33 -7.87
N LEU A 326 -9.01 15.33 -6.76
CA LEU A 326 -9.50 15.80 -5.46
C LEU A 326 -9.18 17.28 -5.32
N GLY A 327 -10.04 18.09 -4.70
CA GLY A 327 -9.73 19.50 -4.42
C GLY A 327 -10.00 20.47 -5.59
N GLU A 328 -10.66 21.57 -5.24
CA GLU A 328 -11.27 22.62 -6.08
C GLU A 328 -12.45 22.15 -6.95
N GLU A 329 -13.62 22.75 -6.66
CA GLU A 329 -14.83 22.64 -7.47
C GLU A 329 -14.50 22.91 -8.95
N LYS A 330 -14.82 21.96 -9.82
CA LYS A 330 -14.86 22.20 -11.27
C LYS A 330 -16.21 22.76 -11.67
#